data_AF-A0A831TEY2-F1
#
_entry.id   AF-A0A831TEY2-F1
#
_cell.length_a   1.000
_cell.length_b   1.000
_cell.length_c   1.000
_cell.angle_alpha   90.00
_cell.angle_beta   90.00
_cell.angle_gamma   90.00
#
_symmetry.space_group_name_H-M   'P 1'
#
loop_
_entity.id
_entity.type
_entity.pdbx_description
1 polymer ?
#
loop_
_entity_poly.entity_id
_entity_poly.type
_entity_poly.pdbx_seq_one_letter_code
_entity_poly.pdbx_strand_id
1 'polypeptide(L)' 'MSIGSVIAKLRSRARRRAQRRAVSAKPRPTARSYSYRFRQTRRGRVPARQEDLLPMLRSRAERRKRQAEKLKR' A
#
# COMPACT_ATOMS: atom_id res chain seq x y z
N MET A 1 -6.25 38.97 -8.07
CA MET A 1 -5.84 38.31 -6.80
C MET A 1 -4.91 39.25 -6.06
N SER A 2 -5.17 39.57 -4.79
CA SER A 2 -4.30 40.45 -4.00
C SER A 2 -3.10 39.68 -3.41
N ILE A 3 -1.99 40.38 -3.17
CA ILE A 3 -0.78 39.80 -2.54
C ILE A 3 -1.12 39.19 -1.18
N GLY A 4 -2.03 39.82 -0.42
CA GLY A 4 -2.53 39.29 0.85
C GLY A 4 -3.20 37.91 0.73
N SER A 5 -3.95 37.65 -0.34
CA SER A 5 -4.60 36.35 -0.53
C SER A 5 -3.59 35.24 -0.92
N VAL A 6 -2.52 35.59 -1.61
CA VAL A 6 -1.39 34.69 -1.91
C VAL A 6 -0.64 34.31 -0.63
N ILE A 7 -0.34 35.28 0.23
CA ILE A 7 0.33 35.06 1.52
C ILE A 7 -0.53 34.16 2.43
N ALA A 8 -1.84 34.43 2.51
CA ALA A 8 -2.77 33.60 3.29
C ALA A 8 -2.81 32.15 2.77
N LYS A 9 -2.80 31.96 1.45
CA LYS A 9 -2.77 30.64 0.81
C LYS A 9 -1.47 29.89 1.09
N LEU A 10 -0.32 30.58 1.06
CA LEU A 10 0.98 30.01 1.41
C LEU A 10 1.01 29.56 2.87
N ARG A 11 0.55 30.39 3.81
CA ARG A 11 0.46 30.05 5.24
C ARG A 11 -0.45 28.84 5.48
N SER A 12 -1.61 28.78 4.83
CA SER A 12 -2.53 27.64 4.90
C SER A 12 -1.89 26.34 4.37
N ARG A 13 -1.14 26.42 3.27
CA ARG A 13 -0.40 25.26 2.72
C ARG A 13 0.72 24.80 3.66
N ALA A 14 1.46 25.73 4.25
CA ALA A 14 2.53 25.43 5.21
C ALA A 14 1.98 24.72 6.46
N ARG A 15 0.89 25.25 7.05
CA ARG A 15 0.22 24.63 8.22
C ARG A 15 -0.25 23.21 7.93
N ARG A 16 -0.92 22.98 6.79
CA ARG A 16 -1.37 21.63 6.38
C ARG A 16 -0.20 20.65 6.19
N ARG A 17 0.93 21.11 5.65
CA ARG A 17 2.13 20.27 5.48
C ARG A 17 2.75 19.90 6.83
N ALA A 18 2.81 20.84 7.77
CA ALA A 18 3.29 20.60 9.13
C ALA A 18 2.40 19.58 9.86
N GLN A 19 1.08 19.74 9.81
CA GLN A 19 0.12 18.79 10.40
C GLN A 19 0.25 17.38 9.79
N ARG A 20 0.36 17.26 8.45
CA ARG A 20 0.58 15.95 7.81
C ARG A 20 1.86 15.26 8.24
N ARG A 21 2.93 16.03 8.52
CA ARG A 21 4.19 15.49 9.05
C ARG A 21 4.05 15.09 10.51
N ALA A 22 3.40 15.91 11.34
CA ALA A 22 3.15 15.60 12.74
C ALA A 22 2.26 14.36 12.93
N VAL A 23 1.28 14.15 12.03
CA VAL A 23 0.38 12.99 12.05
C VAL A 23 1.02 11.73 11.43
N SER A 24 2.25 11.80 10.91
CA SER A 24 2.93 10.65 10.26
C SER A 24 3.51 9.63 11.25
N ALA A 25 3.01 9.57 12.49
CA ALA A 25 3.40 8.62 13.52
C ALA A 25 2.66 7.28 13.44
N LYS A 26 1.84 7.02 12.41
CA LYS A 26 1.43 5.64 12.14
C LYS A 26 2.65 4.94 11.54
N PRO A 27 3.17 3.85 12.14
CA PRO A 27 4.24 3.09 11.52
C PRO A 27 3.80 2.79 10.10
N ARG A 28 4.57 3.26 9.11
CA ARG A 28 4.36 2.89 7.72
C ARG A 28 4.16 1.38 7.75
N PRO A 29 3.02 0.84 7.29
CA PRO A 29 2.87 -0.60 7.22
C PRO A 29 4.07 -1.06 6.41
N THR A 30 4.98 -1.82 7.05
CA THR A 30 6.19 -2.37 6.45
C THR A 30 5.82 -2.79 5.04
N ALA A 31 6.46 -2.19 4.03
CA ALA A 31 6.09 -2.35 2.63
C ALA A 31 5.70 -3.80 2.42
N ARG A 32 4.40 -4.07 2.20
CA ARG A 32 3.79 -5.41 2.32
C ARG A 32 4.73 -6.41 1.68
N SER A 33 5.54 -7.08 2.50
CA SER A 33 6.52 -8.02 2.01
C SER A 33 5.69 -9.23 1.68
N TYR A 34 5.24 -9.27 0.45
CA TYR A 34 4.49 -10.39 -0.08
C TYR A 34 5.34 -11.63 0.14
N SER A 35 4.94 -12.44 1.13
CA SER A 35 5.65 -13.66 1.55
C SER A 35 5.96 -14.59 0.38
N TYR A 36 5.14 -14.51 -0.67
CA TYR A 36 5.27 -15.29 -1.89
C TYR A 36 6.41 -14.88 -2.82
N ARG A 37 7.17 -13.79 -2.58
CA ARG A 37 8.32 -13.44 -3.45
C ARG A 37 9.57 -14.23 -3.11
N PHE A 38 9.70 -14.66 -1.85
CA PHE A 38 10.88 -15.34 -1.35
C PHE A 38 10.47 -16.49 -0.44
N ARG A 39 11.01 -17.68 -0.69
CA ARG A 39 10.90 -18.80 0.23
C ARG A 39 12.03 -18.74 1.26
N GLN A 40 11.71 -19.11 2.49
CA GLN A 40 12.69 -19.20 3.57
C GLN A 40 13.27 -20.61 3.60
N THR A 41 14.58 -20.72 3.47
CA THR A 41 15.32 -22.00 3.51
C THR A 41 16.30 -21.99 4.67
N ARG A 42 16.85 -23.16 5.03
CA ARG A 42 17.92 -23.26 6.04
C ARG A 42 19.15 -22.40 5.72
N ARG A 43 19.40 -22.12 4.44
CA ARG A 43 20.52 -21.28 3.96
C ARG A 43 20.17 -19.80 3.81
N GLY A 44 18.92 -19.41 4.10
CA GLY A 44 18.43 -18.03 3.99
C GLY A 44 17.25 -17.86 3.03
N ARG A 45 17.00 -16.62 2.62
CA ARG A 45 15.92 -16.26 1.67
C ARG A 45 16.35 -16.52 0.24
N VAL A 46 15.53 -17.28 -0.49
CA VAL A 46 15.72 -17.62 -1.90
C VAL A 46 14.48 -17.18 -2.67
N PRO A 47 14.59 -16.80 -3.96
CA PRO A 47 13.41 -16.55 -4.79
C PRO A 47 12.39 -17.71 -4.72
N ALA A 48 11.11 -17.36 -4.64
CA ALA A 48 10.03 -18.34 -4.60
C ALA A 48 9.96 -19.12 -5.92
N ARG A 49 9.67 -20.42 -5.85
CA ARG A 49 9.39 -21.25 -7.02
C ARG A 49 7.95 -21.07 -7.48
N GLN A 50 7.66 -21.57 -8.68
CA GLN A 50 6.31 -21.54 -9.25
C GLN A 50 5.27 -22.23 -8.35
N GLU A 51 5.67 -23.33 -7.70
CA GLU A 51 4.85 -24.07 -6.72
C GLU A 51 4.47 -23.21 -5.51
N ASP A 52 5.42 -22.44 -4.98
CA ASP A 52 5.21 -21.56 -3.82
C ASP A 52 4.19 -20.44 -4.12
N LEU A 53 3.99 -20.11 -5.40
CA LEU A 53 3.06 -19.08 -5.86
C LEU A 53 1.62 -19.60 -6.02
N LEU A 54 1.40 -20.92 -6.05
CA LEU A 54 0.08 -21.51 -6.32
C LEU A 54 -1.00 -21.08 -5.31
N PRO A 55 -0.75 -21.04 -3.99
CA PRO A 55 -1.76 -20.59 -3.03
C PRO A 55 -2.17 -19.13 -3.27
N MET A 56 -1.23 -18.27 -3.66
CA MET A 56 -1.51 -16.87 -3.99
C MET A 56 -2.40 -16.77 -5.25
N LEU A 57 -2.06 -17.53 -6.29
CA LEU A 57 -2.84 -17.52 -7.54
C LEU A 57 -4.28 -18.00 -7.31
N ARG A 58 -4.46 -19.07 -6.52
CA ARG A 58 -5.79 -19.56 -6.10
C ARG A 58 -6.57 -18.49 -5.34
N SER A 59 -5.95 -17.85 -4.34
CA SER A 59 -6.59 -16.77 -3.57
C SER A 59 -7.02 -15.58 -4.46
N ARG A 60 -6.18 -15.19 -5.44
CA ARG A 60 -6.53 -14.14 -6.40
C ARG A 60 -7.68 -14.53 -7.31
N ALA A 61 -7.73 -15.77 -7.78
CA ALA A 61 -8.82 -16.28 -8.59
C ALA A 61 -10.14 -16.24 -7.82
N GLU A 62 -10.16 -16.73 -6.59
CA GLU A 62 -11.35 -16.68 -5.71
C GLU A 62 -11.82 -15.24 -5.43
N ARG A 63 -10.88 -14.32 -5.18
CA ARG A 63 -11.23 -12.91 -5.02
C ARG A 63 -11.86 -12.31 -6.28
N ARG A 64 -11.34 -12.66 -7.46
CA ARG A 64 -11.91 -12.21 -8.75
C ARG A 64 -13.32 -12.77 -8.95
N LYS A 65 -13.56 -14.04 -8.64
CA LYS A 65 -14.90 -14.65 -8.69
C LYS A 65 -15.90 -13.88 -7.81
N ARG A 66 -15.55 -13.66 -6.53
CA ARG A 66 -16.39 -12.91 -5.59
C ARG A 66 -16.67 -11.47 -6.05
N GLN A 67 -15.70 -10.83 -6.68
CA GLN A 67 -15.89 -9.48 -7.24
C GLN A 67 -16.85 -9.51 -8.43
N ALA A 68 -16.70 -10.49 -9.34
CA ALA A 68 -17.60 -10.66 -10.47
C ALA A 68 -19.04 -10.97 -10.00
N GLU A 69 -19.21 -11.79 -8.97
CA GLU A 69 -20.53 -12.07 -8.37
C GLU A 69 -21.17 -10.83 -7.74
N LYS A 70 -20.39 -9.99 -7.07
CA LYS A 70 -20.88 -8.72 -6.50
C LYS A 70 -21.30 -7.70 -7.55
N LEU A 71 -20.65 -7.70 -8.73
CA LEU A 71 -20.99 -6.79 -9.83
C LEU A 71 -22.20 -7.27 -10.64
N LYS A 72 -22.55 -8.56 -10.54
CA LYS A 72 -23.75 -9.13 -11.17
C LYS A 72 -25.02 -8.97 -10.33
N ARG A 73 -24.88 -8.61 -9.05
CA ARG A 73 -25.99 -8.27 -8.14
C ARG A 73 -26.21 -6.77 -8.15
#